data_AF-A0A5E4J5Y1-F1
#
_entry.id   AF-A0A5E4J5Y1-F1
#
_cell.length_a   1.000
_cell.length_b   1.000
_cell.length_c   1.000
_cell.angle_alpha   90.00
_cell.angle_beta   90.00
_cell.angle_gamma   90.00
#
_symmetry.space_group_name_H-M   'P 1'
#
loop_
_entity.id
_entity.type
_entity.pdbx_description
1 polymer ?
#
loop_
_entity_poly.entity_id
_entity_poly.type
_entity_poly.pdbx_seq_one_letter_code
_entity_poly.pdbx_strand_id
1 'polypeptide(L)'
;MINMAIMLEKSDNLKADDEEVGQIKEMYLKTYQQGREVFIAVCDCDILGKSFREGHLHVEVSPDFFGGSLASVSDVEGALASATMANFVGCKTVEHAIRLGYVERDNVLSIDGVLYAQMVRM
;
A
#
# COMPACT_ATOMS: atom_id res chain seq x y z
N MET A 1 -54.10 1.29 1.51
CA MET A 1 -53.90 1.16 2.96
C MET A 1 -53.14 -0.13 3.21
N ILE A 2 -51.91 0.04 3.71
CA ILE A 2 -51.10 -0.87 4.54
C ILE A 2 -51.41 -2.37 4.36
N ASN A 3 -50.53 -3.08 3.65
CA ASN A 3 -50.44 -4.53 3.79
C ASN A 3 -49.81 -4.82 5.16
N MET A 4 -50.65 -5.34 6.05
CA MET A 4 -50.37 -5.70 7.43
C MET A 4 -50.32 -7.23 7.50
N ALA A 5 -49.43 -7.77 8.34
CA ALA A 5 -49.16 -9.20 8.62
C ALA A 5 -48.29 -9.89 7.54
N ILE A 6 -46.97 -10.04 7.72
CA ILE A 6 -46.26 -10.86 8.74
C ILE A 6 -46.86 -12.27 8.86
N MET A 7 -46.20 -13.23 8.24
CA MET A 7 -45.75 -14.52 8.82
C MET A 7 -45.05 -15.30 7.70
N LEU A 8 -43.71 -15.23 7.63
CA LEU A 8 -42.78 -16.15 8.30
C LEU A 8 -42.94 -17.59 7.82
N GLU A 9 -41.96 -17.99 7.00
CA GLU A 9 -41.35 -19.31 6.80
C GLU A 9 -40.84 -19.35 5.34
N LYS A 10 -39.55 -19.48 5.00
CA LYS A 10 -38.37 -20.04 5.68
C LYS A 10 -37.10 -19.40 5.06
N SER A 11 -36.13 -19.03 5.89
CA SER A 11 -34.83 -19.71 6.05
C SER A 11 -33.80 -19.41 4.96
N ASP A 12 -32.73 -18.76 5.40
CA ASP A 12 -31.35 -18.95 4.98
C ASP A 12 -30.96 -18.54 3.55
N ASN A 13 -30.70 -17.24 3.36
CA ASN A 13 -29.42 -16.81 2.77
C ASN A 13 -29.25 -15.29 2.92
N LEU A 14 -28.62 -14.83 3.99
CA LEU A 14 -27.93 -13.55 3.97
C LEU A 14 -26.63 -13.79 3.21
N LYS A 15 -26.70 -13.74 1.87
CA LYS A 15 -25.49 -13.55 1.08
C LYS A 15 -25.04 -12.14 1.38
N ALA A 16 -23.95 -12.05 2.14
CA ALA A 16 -23.11 -10.88 2.09
C ALA A 16 -22.84 -10.63 0.61
N ASP A 17 -23.25 -9.44 0.19
CA ASP A 17 -22.84 -8.78 -1.02
C ASP A 17 -21.32 -8.76 -1.09
N ASP A 18 -20.75 -9.77 -1.75
CA ASP A 18 -19.43 -9.73 -2.34
C ASP A 18 -19.46 -8.67 -3.46
N GLU A 19 -19.55 -7.39 -3.07
CA GLU A 19 -19.38 -6.24 -3.96
C GLU A 19 -17.94 -6.25 -4.49
N GLU A 20 -17.81 -6.22 -5.82
CA GLU A 20 -16.55 -6.06 -6.54
C GLU A 20 -15.75 -4.88 -5.96
N VAL A 21 -14.77 -5.16 -5.08
CA VAL A 21 -13.72 -4.21 -4.73
C VAL A 21 -12.85 -4.06 -5.98
N GLY A 22 -13.29 -3.21 -6.91
CA GLY A 22 -12.43 -2.70 -7.97
C GLY A 22 -11.14 -2.21 -7.31
N GLN A 23 -10.00 -2.76 -7.74
CA GLN A 23 -8.67 -2.49 -7.20
C GLN A 23 -8.46 -1.00 -6.91
N ILE A 24 -8.65 -0.55 -5.67
CA ILE A 24 -8.45 0.85 -5.32
C ILE A 24 -6.95 1.12 -5.43
N LYS A 25 -6.60 2.04 -6.34
CA LYS A 25 -5.21 2.41 -6.62
C LYS A 25 -4.85 3.65 -5.82
N GLU A 26 -4.30 3.44 -4.63
CA GLU A 26 -3.93 4.50 -3.69
C GLU A 26 -2.42 4.69 -3.54
N MET A 27 -1.62 3.95 -4.31
CA MET A 27 -0.17 3.97 -4.26
C MET A 27 0.42 4.21 -5.65
N TYR A 28 1.60 4.83 -5.70
CA TYR A 28 2.48 4.76 -6.84
C TYR A 28 3.47 3.63 -6.66
N LEU A 29 3.74 2.90 -7.74
CA LEU A 29 4.71 1.82 -7.80
C LEU A 29 5.67 2.08 -8.96
N LYS A 30 6.97 2.01 -8.69
CA LYS A 30 8.01 2.12 -9.72
C LYS A 30 9.07 1.04 -9.54
N THR A 31 9.41 0.39 -10.64
CA THR A 31 10.42 -0.66 -10.69
C THR A 31 11.69 -0.16 -11.36
N TYR A 32 12.82 -0.44 -10.73
CA TYR A 32 14.16 -0.23 -11.24
C TYR A 32 14.84 -1.58 -11.35
N GLN A 33 15.43 -1.87 -12.50
CA GLN A 33 16.09 -3.15 -12.73
C GLN A 33 17.52 -2.92 -13.23
N GLN A 34 18.48 -3.55 -12.56
CA GLN A 34 19.89 -3.53 -12.97
C GLN A 34 20.46 -4.95 -12.85
N GLY A 35 20.62 -5.61 -14.00
CA GLY A 35 21.02 -7.01 -14.02
C GLY A 35 19.99 -7.89 -13.31
N ARG A 36 20.41 -8.55 -12.22
CA ARG A 36 19.55 -9.41 -11.39
C ARG A 36 18.87 -8.65 -10.24
N GLU A 37 19.29 -7.42 -9.97
CA GLU A 37 18.71 -6.61 -8.91
C GLU A 37 17.40 -5.97 -9.36
N VAL A 38 16.38 -6.09 -8.52
CA VAL A 38 15.05 -5.52 -8.73
C VAL A 38 14.73 -4.64 -7.53
N PHE A 39 14.77 -3.33 -7.74
CA PHE A 39 14.47 -2.33 -6.73
C PHE A 39 13.08 -1.75 -6.97
N ILE A 40 12.26 -1.69 -5.92
CA ILE A 40 10.90 -1.16 -5.98
C ILE A 40 10.79 0.11 -5.14
N ALA A 41 10.24 1.18 -5.70
CA ALA A 41 9.80 2.35 -4.94
C ALA A 41 8.27 2.36 -4.86
N VAL A 42 7.73 2.49 -3.64
CA VAL A 42 6.30 2.61 -3.40
C VAL A 42 6.02 3.81 -2.51
N CYS A 43 5.03 4.63 -2.89
CA CYS A 43 4.52 5.66 -1.99
C CYS A 43 3.00 5.81 -2.06
N ASP A 44 2.41 6.36 -0.99
CA ASP A 44 1.01 6.79 -1.01
C ASP A 44 0.82 7.91 -2.05
N CYS A 45 -0.29 7.89 -2.80
CA CYS A 45 -0.51 8.84 -3.89
C CYS A 45 -0.61 10.31 -3.44
N ASP A 46 -1.15 10.54 -2.24
CA ASP A 46 -1.42 11.87 -1.70
C ASP A 46 -0.17 12.57 -1.17
N ILE A 47 0.98 11.90 -1.13
CA ILE A 47 2.26 12.48 -0.70
C ILE A 47 3.31 12.62 -1.81
N LEU A 48 3.01 12.19 -3.04
CA LEU A 48 3.93 12.36 -4.17
C LEU A 48 4.25 13.85 -4.39
N GLY A 49 5.53 14.18 -4.58
CA GLY A 49 6.02 15.55 -4.77
C GLY A 49 6.17 16.36 -3.49
N LYS A 50 5.94 15.75 -2.31
CA LYS A 50 6.14 16.41 -1.01
C LYS A 50 7.48 16.06 -0.39
N SER A 51 7.92 16.91 0.53
CA SER A 51 9.09 16.67 1.38
C SER A 51 8.70 16.79 2.85
N PHE A 52 9.25 15.91 3.68
CA PHE A 52 8.97 15.83 5.12
C PHE A 52 10.27 15.88 5.90
N ARG A 53 10.29 16.59 7.03
CA ARG A 53 11.51 16.82 7.80
C ARG A 53 11.25 16.84 9.29
N GLU A 54 12.02 16.07 10.05
CA GLU A 54 11.97 16.04 11.51
C GLU A 54 13.39 15.98 12.09
N GLY A 55 13.81 17.06 12.74
CA GLY A 55 15.20 17.21 13.21
C GLY A 55 16.21 17.08 12.07
N HIS A 56 17.01 16.01 12.11
CA HIS A 56 18.01 15.69 11.09
C HIS A 56 17.48 14.75 9.99
N LEU A 57 16.29 14.18 10.16
CA LEU A 57 15.68 13.28 9.19
C LEU A 57 14.97 14.09 8.11
N HIS A 58 15.13 13.66 6.87
CA HIS A 58 14.50 14.28 5.71
C HIS A 58 14.17 13.21 4.67
N VAL A 59 12.95 13.24 4.14
CA VAL A 59 12.52 12.41 3.02
C VAL A 59 11.85 13.28 1.97
N GLU A 60 12.29 13.13 0.73
CA GLU A 60 11.67 13.75 -0.44
C GLU A 60 10.99 12.64 -1.25
N VAL A 61 9.67 12.75 -1.42
CA VAL A 61 8.86 11.81 -2.22
C VAL A 61 8.89 12.27 -3.67
N SER A 62 10.08 12.32 -4.26
CA SER A 62 10.31 12.87 -5.60
C SER A 62 9.48 12.14 -6.67
N PRO A 63 8.76 12.85 -7.56
CA PRO A 63 8.06 12.24 -8.69
C PRO A 63 8.97 11.46 -9.62
N ASP A 64 10.24 11.85 -9.75
CA ASP A 64 11.19 11.14 -10.61
C ASP A 64 11.61 9.79 -10.00
N PHE A 65 11.56 9.66 -8.67
CA PHE A 65 11.94 8.43 -7.97
C PHE A 65 10.75 7.54 -7.62
N PHE A 66 9.66 8.12 -7.11
CA PHE A 66 8.46 7.38 -6.68
C PHE A 66 7.33 7.41 -7.71
N GLY A 67 7.30 8.41 -8.59
CA GLY A 67 6.25 8.57 -9.59
C GLY A 67 6.37 7.50 -10.69
N GLY A 68 5.54 6.48 -10.57
CA GLY A 68 5.41 5.37 -11.51
C GLY A 68 3.94 5.09 -11.85
N SER A 69 3.56 3.83 -11.96
CA SER A 69 2.17 3.44 -12.22
C SER A 69 1.32 3.53 -10.95
N LEU A 70 0.06 3.96 -11.09
CA LEU A 70 -0.95 3.78 -10.06
C LEU A 70 -1.14 2.28 -9.78
N ALA A 71 -1.07 1.92 -8.51
CA ALA A 71 -1.01 0.55 -8.03
C ALA A 71 -1.99 0.31 -6.87
N SER A 72 -2.61 -0.85 -6.91
CA SER A 72 -3.36 -1.43 -5.79
C SER A 72 -2.44 -2.21 -4.85
N VAL A 73 -2.98 -2.64 -3.72
CA VAL A 73 -2.28 -3.56 -2.80
C VAL A 73 -1.82 -4.85 -3.50
N SER A 74 -2.66 -5.41 -4.38
CA SER A 74 -2.32 -6.62 -5.12
C SER A 74 -1.20 -6.39 -6.15
N ASP A 75 -1.14 -5.21 -6.77
CA ASP A 75 -0.07 -4.85 -7.70
C ASP A 75 1.27 -4.73 -6.95
N VAL A 76 1.25 -4.10 -5.77
CA VAL A 76 2.43 -3.95 -4.90
C VAL A 76 2.92 -5.31 -4.44
N GLU A 77 2.04 -6.18 -3.94
CA GLU A 77 2.39 -7.53 -3.52
C GLU A 77 3.06 -8.33 -4.65
N GLY A 78 2.47 -8.30 -5.85
CA GLY A 78 3.05 -8.95 -7.03
C GLY A 78 4.44 -8.43 -7.40
N ALA A 79 4.67 -7.12 -7.30
CA ALA A 79 5.98 -6.54 -7.55
C ALA A 79 7.00 -6.93 -6.48
N LEU A 80 6.61 -6.92 -5.21
CA LEU A 80 7.48 -7.29 -4.09
C LEU A 80 7.88 -8.77 -4.09
N ALA A 81 7.12 -9.65 -4.74
CA ALA A 81 7.48 -11.06 -4.88
C ALA A 81 8.81 -11.29 -5.63
N SER A 82 9.16 -10.38 -6.55
CA SER A 82 10.41 -10.46 -7.35
C SER A 82 11.46 -9.42 -6.96
N ALA A 83 11.17 -8.56 -5.98
CA ALA A 83 12.07 -7.51 -5.52
C ALA A 83 13.24 -8.05 -4.70
N THR A 84 14.45 -7.54 -4.96
CA THR A 84 15.61 -7.70 -4.07
C THR A 84 15.67 -6.56 -3.06
N MET A 85 15.12 -5.39 -3.38
CA MET A 85 15.07 -4.23 -2.50
C MET A 85 13.79 -3.43 -2.69
N ALA A 86 13.31 -2.76 -1.64
CA ALA A 86 12.22 -1.79 -1.77
C ALA A 86 12.31 -0.63 -0.78
N ASN A 87 11.87 0.55 -1.22
CA ASN A 87 11.61 1.71 -0.38
C ASN A 87 10.10 1.98 -0.31
N PHE A 88 9.61 2.21 0.90
CA PHE A 88 8.20 2.46 1.21
C PHE A 88 8.07 3.81 1.91
N VAL A 89 7.17 4.68 1.42
CA VAL A 89 6.88 5.98 2.05
C VAL A 89 5.38 6.23 2.10
N GLY A 90 4.84 6.54 3.27
CA GLY A 90 3.41 6.74 3.48
C GLY A 90 2.77 5.65 4.34
N CYS A 91 1.73 6.05 5.09
CA CYS A 91 1.11 5.19 6.09
C CYS A 91 0.46 3.95 5.46
N LYS A 92 -0.24 4.08 4.32
CA LYS A 92 -0.93 2.94 3.69
C LYS A 92 0.10 1.94 3.15
N THR A 93 1.10 2.45 2.45
CA THR A 93 2.20 1.69 1.86
C THR A 93 2.99 0.91 2.93
N VAL A 94 3.45 1.60 3.98
CA VAL A 94 4.28 0.95 5.03
C VAL A 94 3.47 -0.06 5.83
N GLU A 95 2.23 0.27 6.21
CA GLU A 95 1.35 -0.68 6.91
C GLU A 95 1.06 -1.92 6.06
N HIS A 96 0.96 -1.77 4.75
CA HIS A 96 0.80 -2.90 3.86
C HIS A 96 2.05 -3.77 3.80
N ALA A 97 3.25 -3.18 3.69
CA ALA A 97 4.51 -3.91 3.72
C ALA A 97 4.71 -4.68 5.04
N ILE A 98 4.27 -4.13 6.18
CA ILE A 98 4.26 -4.84 7.46
C ILE A 98 3.32 -6.04 7.42
N ARG A 99 2.08 -5.86 6.95
CA ARG A 99 1.09 -6.96 6.87
C ARG A 99 1.58 -8.13 6.00
N LEU A 100 2.31 -7.83 4.94
CA LEU A 100 2.90 -8.83 4.04
C LEU A 100 4.20 -9.47 4.60
N GLY A 101 4.73 -8.99 5.73
CA GLY A 101 5.95 -9.51 6.35
C GLY A 101 7.25 -9.06 5.69
N TYR A 102 7.22 -8.02 4.85
CA TYR A 102 8.42 -7.45 4.23
C TYR A 102 9.13 -6.42 5.11
N VAL A 103 8.43 -5.86 6.09
CA VAL A 103 8.92 -4.85 7.02
C VAL A 103 8.51 -5.24 8.44
N GLU A 104 9.43 -5.19 9.38
CA GLU A 104 9.13 -5.33 10.81
C GLU A 104 8.71 -3.96 11.36
N ARG A 105 7.65 -3.91 12.19
CA ARG A 105 7.11 -2.65 12.72
C ARG A 105 8.14 -1.85 13.52
N ASP A 106 9.06 -2.51 14.20
CA ASP A 106 10.13 -1.86 14.99
C ASP A 106 11.21 -1.22 14.10
N ASN A 107 11.24 -1.54 12.80
CA ASN A 107 12.16 -1.00 11.80
C ASN A 107 11.52 0.10 10.93
N VAL A 108 10.41 0.69 11.38
CA VAL A 108 9.73 1.81 10.70
C VAL A 108 10.14 3.14 11.33
N LEU A 109 10.51 4.09 10.47
CA LEU A 109 10.74 5.48 10.85
C LEU A 109 9.46 6.29 10.65
N SER A 110 9.20 7.24 11.55
CA SER A 110 8.23 8.31 11.35
C SER A 110 9.01 9.61 11.15
N ILE A 111 8.68 10.37 10.11
CA ILE A 111 9.29 11.67 9.80
C ILE A 111 8.14 12.64 9.54
N ASP A 112 7.90 13.60 10.45
CA ASP A 112 6.80 14.57 10.36
C ASP A 112 5.43 13.89 10.13
N GLY A 113 5.18 12.80 10.86
CA GLY A 113 3.95 12.00 10.80
C GLY A 113 3.84 11.07 9.59
N VAL A 114 4.83 11.04 8.69
CA VAL A 114 4.86 10.11 7.54
C VAL A 114 5.76 8.92 7.84
N LEU A 115 5.24 7.72 7.57
CA LEU A 115 6.00 6.48 7.76
C LEU A 115 6.99 6.23 6.62
N TYR A 116 8.14 5.67 6.98
CA TYR A 116 9.22 5.30 6.07
C TYR A 116 9.79 3.94 6.46
N ALA A 117 10.00 3.08 5.47
CA ALA A 117 10.65 1.79 5.67
C ALA A 117 11.43 1.35 4.42
N GLN A 118 12.36 0.42 4.64
CA GLN A 118 13.08 -0.25 3.57
C GLN A 118 13.09 -1.76 3.77
N MET A 119 13.19 -2.48 2.67
CA MET A 119 13.39 -3.93 2.63
C MET A 119 14.60 -4.24 1.75
N VAL A 120 15.44 -5.17 2.20
CA VAL A 120 16.57 -5.71 1.43
C VAL A 120 16.56 -7.24 1.59
N ARG A 121 16.72 -7.95 0.47
CA ARG A 121 16.81 -9.41 0.38
C ARG A 121 18.12 -9.77 -0.29
N MET A 122 18.86 -10.70 0.32
CA MET A 122 20.12 -11.25 -0.19
C MET A 122 19.92 -12.63 -0.80
#